data_AF-A0A9E2I316-F1
#
_entry.id   AF-A0A9E2I316-F1
#
_cell.length_a   1.000
_cell.length_b   1.000
_cell.length_c   1.000
_cell.angle_alpha   90.00
_cell.angle_beta   90.00
_cell.angle_gamma   90.00
#
_symmetry.space_group_name_H-M   'P 1'
#
loop_
_entity.id
_entity.type
_entity.pdbx_description
1 polymer ?
#
loop_
_entity_poly.entity_id
_entity_poly.type
_entity_poly.pdbx_seq_one_letter_code
_entity_poly.pdbx_strand_id
1 'polypeptide(L)'
;MLTRLANWLIHKIGAQTLVAIALLMIAVGSAAYGLAGIIRGLEFGLLLRLAVIAVIFGWLLARTKIRVWLAGVVLLLAGIVVVFVLVGDLLGPLVALYRAAYHLIWEFLRRAQDVPVDTTLFQLAYAEVYSGVAALLSALWEWGQYLVDGPPIFDLAAISLVWGAALWVIASWAGWVQRRYRRPLASILPAGALLTIGLSYTLAGTAALLPMIFATLVLVALTDYNSSENSWQSSGMDFPEDIRREVAYVVITMAASLVVAAVIMPRLSISKIVDSARQLTQPQIEDAQPLIESFGLMQQGITEGGIGKVSLTGGLPRSHLLGTGPELSEKVVMTVQISGGLPAGEEGYLALPLYWRSLVYDRYTGSGWKSSDIATRFYEPGEQAFSP
;
A
#
# COMPACT_ATOMS: atom_id res chain seq x y z
N MET A 1 8.96 5.71 32.70
CA MET A 1 10.14 5.55 31.82
C MET A 1 9.98 6.32 30.49
N LEU A 2 8.83 6.22 29.82
CA LEU A 2 8.52 6.94 28.56
C LEU A 2 8.68 8.47 28.62
N THR A 3 8.22 9.12 29.69
CA THR A 3 8.30 10.59 29.84
C THR A 3 9.74 11.12 29.97
N ARG A 4 10.62 10.38 30.65
CA ARG A 4 12.06 10.73 30.75
C ARG A 4 12.76 10.60 29.39
N LEU A 5 12.42 9.56 28.65
CA LEU A 5 12.97 9.30 27.31
C LEU A 5 12.49 10.37 26.31
N ALA A 6 11.22 10.77 26.40
CA ALA A 6 10.66 11.87 25.62
C ALA A 6 11.34 13.21 25.93
N ASN A 7 11.51 13.57 27.21
CA ASN A 7 12.19 14.82 27.58
C ASN A 7 13.65 14.86 27.13
N TRP A 8 14.36 13.73 27.20
CA TRP A 8 15.72 13.61 26.70
C TRP A 8 15.80 13.78 25.18
N LEU A 9 14.89 13.16 24.42
CA LEU A 9 14.78 13.32 22.98
C LEU A 9 14.47 14.78 22.59
N ILE A 10 13.54 15.42 23.29
CA ILE A 10 13.15 16.81 23.06
C ILE A 10 14.33 17.75 23.25
N HIS A 11 15.10 17.58 24.34
CA HIS A 11 16.29 18.41 24.60
C HIS A 11 17.40 18.21 23.54
N LYS A 12 17.63 16.97 23.10
CA LYS A 12 18.76 16.65 22.22
C LYS A 12 18.48 16.90 20.73
N ILE A 13 17.24 16.70 20.28
CA ILE A 13 16.86 16.74 18.86
C ILE A 13 16.05 18.01 18.53
N GLY A 14 15.35 18.57 19.52
CA GLY A 14 14.44 19.71 19.38
C GLY A 14 13.01 19.25 19.07
N ALA A 15 12.03 19.83 19.79
CA ALA A 15 10.61 19.49 19.66
C ALA A 15 10.09 19.62 18.21
N GLN A 16 10.49 20.68 17.50
CA GLN A 16 10.09 20.91 16.10
C GLN A 16 10.56 19.79 15.16
N THR A 17 11.78 19.27 15.37
CA THR A 17 12.30 18.16 14.56
C THR A 17 11.49 16.89 14.81
N LEU A 18 11.12 16.62 16.07
CA LEU A 18 10.30 15.45 16.41
C LEU A 18 8.90 15.56 15.79
N VAL A 19 8.28 16.73 15.82
CA VAL A 19 6.98 16.97 15.17
C VAL A 19 7.08 16.77 13.66
N ALA A 20 8.13 17.30 13.02
CA ALA A 20 8.33 17.11 11.58
C ALA A 20 8.51 15.64 11.20
N ILE A 21 9.31 14.88 11.98
CA ILE A 21 9.46 13.43 11.78
C ILE A 21 8.11 12.73 11.98
N ALA A 22 7.35 13.06 13.02
CA ALA A 22 6.05 12.44 13.28
C ALA A 22 5.05 12.69 12.14
N LEU A 23 4.98 13.92 11.61
CA LEU A 23 4.13 14.24 10.46
C LEU A 23 4.56 13.48 9.20
N LEU A 24 5.86 13.39 8.95
CA LEU A 24 6.39 12.65 7.82
C LEU A 24 6.10 11.14 7.96
N MET A 25 6.19 10.60 9.18
CA MET A 25 5.79 9.24 9.50
C MET A 25 4.30 8.99 9.25
N ILE A 26 3.42 9.94 9.59
CA ILE A 26 1.99 9.85 9.29
C ILE A 26 1.76 9.83 7.76
N ALA A 27 2.44 10.71 7.02
CA ALA A 27 2.30 10.79 5.57
C ALA A 27 2.77 9.51 4.85
N VAL A 28 3.97 9.02 5.17
CA VAL A 28 4.52 7.79 4.58
C VAL A 28 3.79 6.55 5.10
N GLY A 29 3.40 6.53 6.37
CA GLY A 29 2.60 5.45 6.96
C GLY A 29 1.21 5.33 6.33
N SER A 30 0.63 6.44 5.91
CA SER A 30 -0.59 6.45 5.09
C SER A 30 -0.36 5.81 3.72
N ALA A 31 0.74 6.11 3.04
CA ALA A 31 1.10 5.45 1.78
C ALA A 31 1.30 3.94 1.98
N ALA A 32 1.98 3.53 3.05
CA ALA A 32 2.12 2.12 3.44
C ALA A 32 0.76 1.45 3.70
N TYR A 33 -0.16 2.12 4.40
CA TYR A 33 -1.51 1.62 4.65
C TYR A 33 -2.30 1.44 3.36
N GLY A 34 -2.24 2.43 2.46
CA GLY A 34 -2.90 2.34 1.16
C GLY A 34 -2.33 1.22 0.30
N LEU A 35 -1.00 1.08 0.23
CA LEU A 35 -0.33 0.00 -0.50
C LEU A 35 -0.71 -1.39 0.04
N ALA A 36 -0.72 -1.58 1.35
CA ALA A 36 -1.15 -2.84 1.96
C ALA A 36 -2.63 -3.17 1.69
N GLY A 37 -3.48 -2.15 1.52
CA GLY A 37 -4.87 -2.34 1.12
C GLY A 37 -5.06 -2.64 -0.37
N ILE A 38 -4.08 -2.32 -1.20
CA ILE A 38 -4.11 -2.45 -2.66
C ILE A 38 -3.44 -3.75 -3.12
N ILE A 39 -2.31 -4.12 -2.50
CA ILE A 39 -1.47 -5.24 -2.91
C ILE A 39 -1.82 -6.46 -2.07
N ARG A 40 -2.23 -7.54 -2.74
CA ARG A 40 -2.62 -8.77 -2.05
C ARG A 40 -1.47 -9.34 -1.21
N GLY A 41 -1.77 -9.72 0.03
CA GLY A 41 -0.84 -10.40 0.94
C GLY A 41 0.22 -9.50 1.60
N LEU A 42 0.31 -8.23 1.20
CA LEU A 42 1.32 -7.32 1.76
C LEU A 42 0.93 -6.86 3.17
N GLU A 43 1.71 -7.22 4.17
CA GLU A 43 1.41 -6.88 5.55
C GLU A 43 1.70 -5.40 5.86
N PHE A 44 0.69 -4.67 6.31
CA PHE A 44 0.84 -3.28 6.77
C PHE A 44 1.92 -3.13 7.85
N GLY A 45 2.01 -4.11 8.78
CA GLY A 45 2.99 -4.09 9.86
C GLY A 45 4.44 -4.08 9.36
N LEU A 46 4.73 -4.87 8.33
CA LEU A 46 6.04 -4.91 7.68
C LEU A 46 6.35 -3.58 7.01
N LEU A 47 5.44 -3.08 6.17
CA LEU A 47 5.62 -1.82 5.47
C LEU A 47 5.80 -0.63 6.41
N LEU A 48 5.04 -0.60 7.52
CA LEU A 48 5.15 0.46 8.51
C LEU A 48 6.51 0.44 9.20
N ARG A 49 7.01 -0.73 9.64
CA ARG A 49 8.35 -0.85 10.25
C ARG A 49 9.44 -0.39 9.28
N LEU A 50 9.33 -0.81 8.03
CA LEU A 50 10.26 -0.47 6.97
C LEU A 50 10.23 1.04 6.68
N ALA A 51 9.05 1.65 6.60
CA ALA A 51 8.90 3.10 6.47
C ALA A 51 9.51 3.86 7.65
N VAL A 52 9.30 3.42 8.89
CA VAL A 52 9.91 4.03 10.09
C VAL A 52 11.42 4.04 9.99
N ILE A 53 12.02 2.88 9.70
CA ILE A 53 13.47 2.74 9.62
C ILE A 53 14.02 3.59 8.47
N ALA A 54 13.37 3.54 7.30
CA ALA A 54 13.78 4.30 6.12
C ALA A 54 13.75 5.82 6.35
N VAL A 55 12.66 6.34 6.95
CA VAL A 55 12.52 7.77 7.28
C VAL A 55 13.63 8.21 8.23
N ILE A 56 13.84 7.46 9.33
CA ILE A 56 14.88 7.79 10.31
C ILE A 56 16.26 7.72 9.68
N PHE A 57 16.53 6.70 8.87
CA PHE A 57 17.81 6.51 8.21
C PHE A 57 18.10 7.62 7.20
N GLY A 58 17.13 7.97 6.34
CA GLY A 58 17.22 9.11 5.43
C GLY A 58 17.43 10.44 6.16
N TRP A 59 16.72 10.64 7.27
CA TRP A 59 16.86 11.83 8.12
C TRP A 59 18.26 11.95 8.75
N LEU A 60 18.78 10.85 9.30
CA LEU A 60 20.11 10.79 9.91
C LEU A 60 21.20 11.02 8.85
N LEU A 61 21.07 10.38 7.69
CA LEU A 61 22.02 10.52 6.60
C LEU A 61 22.05 11.95 6.06
N ALA A 62 20.91 12.65 6.00
CA ALA A 62 20.84 14.06 5.61
C ALA A 62 21.58 15.02 6.57
N ARG A 63 21.91 14.57 7.78
CA ARG A 63 22.71 15.34 8.73
C ARG A 63 24.20 15.30 8.39
N THR A 64 24.64 14.32 7.60
CA THR A 64 26.03 14.18 7.20
C THR A 64 26.37 15.12 6.03
N LYS A 65 27.67 15.44 5.86
CA LYS A 65 28.17 16.26 4.74
C LYS A 65 28.41 15.46 3.45
N ILE A 66 27.84 14.26 3.35
CA ILE A 66 28.07 13.35 2.22
C ILE A 66 27.47 13.94 0.94
N ARG A 67 28.12 13.71 -0.20
CA ARG A 67 27.61 14.11 -1.52
C ARG A 67 26.29 13.41 -1.82
N VAL A 68 25.38 14.09 -2.52
CA VAL A 68 24.02 13.58 -2.80
C VAL A 68 24.03 12.18 -3.44
N TRP A 69 24.89 11.95 -4.43
CA TRP A 69 24.97 10.65 -5.11
C TRP A 69 25.47 9.53 -4.18
N LEU A 70 26.45 9.80 -3.32
CA LEU A 70 26.95 8.85 -2.33
C LEU A 70 25.87 8.52 -1.30
N ALA A 71 25.10 9.53 -0.87
CA ALA A 71 23.97 9.31 0.02
C ALA A 71 22.93 8.38 -0.64
N GLY A 72 22.64 8.58 -1.94
CA GLY A 72 21.78 7.68 -2.72
C GLY A 72 22.30 6.23 -2.73
N VAL A 73 23.59 6.02 -3.00
CA VAL A 73 24.20 4.68 -2.97
C VAL A 73 24.10 4.04 -1.59
N VAL A 74 24.40 4.79 -0.52
CA VAL A 74 24.28 4.30 0.86
C VAL A 74 22.83 3.95 1.21
N LEU A 75 21.85 4.77 0.80
CA LEU A 75 20.43 4.47 1.01
C LEU A 75 19.99 3.21 0.26
N LEU A 76 20.44 3.02 -0.98
CA LEU A 76 20.10 1.84 -1.78
C LEU A 76 20.71 0.57 -1.17
N LEU A 77 22.00 0.58 -0.84
CA LEU A 77 22.66 -0.58 -0.22
C LEU A 77 22.06 -0.92 1.14
N ALA A 78 21.81 0.09 1.99
CA ALA A 78 21.13 -0.12 3.26
C ALA A 78 19.71 -0.66 3.08
N GLY A 79 19.02 -0.19 2.04
CA GLY A 79 17.68 -0.66 1.68
C GLY A 79 17.65 -2.13 1.33
N ILE A 80 18.56 -2.59 0.47
CA ILE A 80 18.69 -4.01 0.12
C ILE A 80 18.84 -4.85 1.40
N VAL A 81 19.78 -4.47 2.28
CA VAL A 81 20.00 -5.22 3.52
C VAL A 81 18.77 -5.21 4.43
N VAL A 82 18.17 -4.04 4.69
CA VAL A 82 17.03 -3.94 5.61
C VAL A 82 15.77 -4.62 5.07
N VAL A 83 15.48 -4.47 3.78
CA VAL A 83 14.34 -5.10 3.12
C VAL A 83 14.47 -6.63 3.19
N PHE A 84 15.64 -7.18 2.84
CA PHE A 84 15.89 -8.63 2.94
C PHE A 84 15.72 -9.14 4.36
N VAL A 85 16.27 -8.41 5.34
CA VAL A 85 16.21 -8.81 6.74
C VAL A 85 14.78 -8.79 7.29
N LEU A 86 13.97 -7.80 6.92
CA LEU A 86 12.59 -7.68 7.40
C LEU A 86 11.62 -8.59 6.66
N VAL A 87 11.79 -8.78 5.34
CA VAL A 87 10.90 -9.62 4.53
C VAL A 87 11.18 -11.11 4.75
N GLY A 88 12.43 -11.51 4.91
CA GLY A 88 12.80 -12.90 5.16
C GLY A 88 12.76 -13.33 6.63
N ASP A 89 12.23 -12.48 7.52
CA ASP A 89 12.26 -12.67 8.98
C ASP A 89 13.65 -13.06 9.53
N LEU A 90 14.71 -12.53 8.90
CA LEU A 90 16.10 -12.93 9.20
C LEU A 90 16.64 -12.30 10.49
N LEU A 91 15.85 -11.44 11.16
CA LEU A 91 16.27 -10.79 12.41
C LEU A 91 16.57 -11.83 13.50
N GLY A 92 15.71 -12.83 13.66
CA GLY A 92 15.91 -13.93 14.63
C GLY A 92 17.21 -14.70 14.33
N PRO A 93 17.35 -15.28 13.13
CA PRO A 93 18.55 -15.99 12.70
C PRO A 93 19.84 -15.16 12.80
N LEU A 94 19.82 -13.88 12.42
CA LEU A 94 20.99 -13.00 12.51
C LEU A 94 21.41 -12.72 13.97
N VAL A 95 20.43 -12.53 14.87
CA VAL A 95 20.71 -12.37 16.30
C VAL A 95 21.25 -13.66 16.89
N ALA A 96 20.72 -14.82 16.48
CA ALA A 96 21.23 -16.13 16.87
C ALA A 96 22.68 -16.33 16.40
N LEU A 97 22.97 -15.98 15.14
CA LEU A 97 24.32 -16.05 14.56
C LEU A 97 25.30 -15.14 15.30
N TYR A 98 24.90 -13.90 15.60
CA TYR A 98 25.72 -12.97 16.38
C TYR A 98 26.02 -13.51 17.78
N ARG A 99 25.01 -14.05 18.48
CA ARG A 99 25.19 -14.65 19.81
C ARG A 99 26.11 -15.88 19.75
N ALA A 100 25.94 -16.74 18.76
CA ALA A 100 26.78 -17.93 18.55
C ALA A 100 28.23 -17.53 18.23
N ALA A 101 28.44 -16.52 17.38
CA ALA A 101 29.76 -15.99 17.07
C ALA A 101 30.42 -15.37 18.30
N TYR A 102 29.69 -14.58 19.09
CA TYR A 102 30.19 -14.01 20.34
C TYR A 102 30.60 -15.11 21.33
N HIS A 103 29.76 -16.13 21.50
CA HIS A 103 30.06 -17.27 22.37
C HIS A 103 31.32 -18.01 21.91
N LEU A 104 31.45 -18.25 20.60
CA LEU A 104 32.61 -18.92 20.01
C LEU A 104 33.91 -18.12 20.20
N ILE A 105 33.88 -16.80 19.96
CA ILE A 105 35.02 -15.91 20.22
C ILE A 105 35.38 -15.90 21.71
N TRP A 106 34.38 -15.86 22.59
CA TRP A 106 34.59 -15.86 24.03
C TRP A 106 35.19 -17.18 24.54
N GLU A 107 34.69 -18.33 24.06
CA GLU A 107 35.26 -19.63 24.38
C GLU A 107 36.69 -19.78 23.86
N PHE A 108 36.97 -19.30 22.64
CA PHE A 108 38.30 -19.30 22.05
C PHE A 108 39.29 -18.45 22.87
N LEU A 109 38.86 -17.29 23.37
CA LEU A 109 39.68 -16.41 24.22
C LEU A 109 39.90 -16.98 25.64
N ARG A 110 38.92 -17.70 26.19
CA ARG A 110 38.96 -18.18 27.57
C ARG A 110 39.67 -19.53 27.73
N ARG A 111 39.73 -20.36 26.69
CA ARG A 111 40.28 -21.72 26.78
C ARG A 111 41.75 -21.77 26.35
N ALA A 112 42.58 -22.40 27.18
CA ALA A 112 43.94 -22.81 26.81
C ALA A 112 43.89 -23.93 25.76
N GLN A 113 44.93 -24.02 24.92
CA GLN A 113 45.02 -24.66 23.60
C GLN A 113 44.53 -26.12 23.42
N ASP A 114 44.10 -26.85 24.45
CA ASP A 114 44.01 -28.33 24.40
C ASP A 114 42.59 -28.92 24.28
N VAL A 115 41.52 -28.12 24.21
CA VAL A 115 40.13 -28.63 24.03
C VAL A 115 39.53 -28.12 22.72
N PRO A 116 39.00 -29.01 21.84
CA PRO A 116 38.35 -28.58 20.60
C PRO A 116 37.12 -27.69 20.89
N VAL A 117 37.02 -26.58 20.16
CA VAL A 117 35.90 -25.62 20.27
C VAL A 117 34.67 -26.21 19.60
N ASP A 118 33.53 -26.22 20.29
CA ASP A 118 32.25 -26.66 19.73
C ASP A 118 31.68 -25.58 18.79
N THR A 119 31.64 -25.88 17.49
CA THR A 119 31.15 -24.95 16.46
C THR A 119 29.70 -25.23 16.04
N THR A 120 29.01 -26.19 16.67
CA THR A 120 27.67 -26.64 16.25
C THR A 120 26.63 -25.52 16.26
N LEU A 121 26.59 -24.71 17.32
CA LEU A 121 25.67 -23.56 17.44
C LEU A 121 25.89 -22.51 16.34
N PHE A 122 27.14 -22.27 15.97
CA PHE A 122 27.47 -21.33 14.90
C PHE A 122 27.04 -21.88 13.53
N GLN A 123 27.30 -23.16 13.26
CA GLN A 123 26.91 -23.82 12.01
C GLN A 123 25.39 -23.84 11.82
N LEU A 124 24.62 -24.13 12.87
CA LEU A 124 23.15 -24.12 12.82
C LEU A 124 22.61 -22.72 12.52
N ALA A 125 23.09 -21.70 13.26
CA ALA A 125 22.65 -20.32 13.03
C ALA A 125 23.07 -19.79 11.65
N TYR A 126 24.24 -20.18 11.16
CA TYR A 126 24.70 -19.83 9.81
C TYR A 126 23.84 -20.49 8.73
N ALA A 127 23.52 -21.79 8.89
CA ALA A 127 22.67 -22.52 7.95
C ALA A 127 21.26 -21.92 7.88
N GLU A 128 20.69 -21.49 9.01
CA GLU A 128 19.38 -20.83 9.06
C GLU A 128 19.40 -19.50 8.29
N VAL A 129 20.37 -18.62 8.55
CA VAL A 129 20.54 -17.37 7.78
C VAL A 129 20.74 -17.64 6.29
N TYR A 130 21.60 -18.60 5.93
CA TYR A 130 21.86 -18.97 4.54
C TYR A 130 20.59 -19.46 3.85
N SER A 131 19.82 -20.35 4.49
CA SER A 131 18.58 -20.89 3.94
C SER A 131 17.53 -19.81 3.70
N GLY A 132 17.36 -18.86 4.63
CA GLY A 132 16.42 -17.75 4.46
C GLY A 132 16.82 -16.77 3.35
N VAL A 133 18.12 -16.44 3.25
CA VAL A 133 18.63 -15.61 2.14
C VAL A 133 18.48 -16.33 0.81
N ALA A 134 18.83 -17.61 0.74
CA ALA A 134 18.69 -18.42 -0.46
C ALA A 134 17.23 -18.53 -0.91
N ALA A 135 16.29 -18.76 0.01
CA ALA A 135 14.87 -18.84 -0.29
C ALA A 135 14.34 -17.52 -0.88
N LEU A 136 14.72 -16.37 -0.33
CA LEU A 136 14.34 -15.06 -0.87
C LEU A 136 14.91 -14.80 -2.26
N LEU A 137 16.18 -15.15 -2.48
CA LEU A 137 16.82 -14.99 -3.79
C LEU A 137 16.21 -15.92 -4.84
N SER A 138 15.90 -17.16 -4.47
CA SER A 138 15.19 -18.10 -5.34
C SER A 138 13.80 -17.58 -5.68
N ALA A 139 13.02 -17.13 -4.70
CA ALA A 139 11.69 -16.56 -4.95
C ALA A 139 11.74 -15.35 -5.89
N LEU A 140 12.69 -14.43 -5.68
CA LEU A 140 12.89 -13.27 -6.54
C LEU A 140 13.33 -13.67 -7.96
N TRP A 141 14.21 -14.67 -8.08
CA TRP A 141 14.70 -15.16 -9.36
C TRP A 141 13.61 -15.89 -10.15
N GLU A 142 12.89 -16.81 -9.50
CA GLU A 142 11.78 -17.56 -10.11
C GLU A 142 10.68 -16.61 -10.58
N TRP A 143 10.23 -15.70 -9.71
CA TRP A 143 9.27 -14.66 -10.09
C TRP A 143 9.79 -13.78 -11.25
N GLY A 144 11.08 -13.42 -11.22
CA GLY A 144 11.76 -12.71 -12.30
C GLY A 144 11.74 -13.44 -13.64
N GLN A 145 11.90 -14.77 -13.64
CA GLN A 145 11.80 -15.58 -14.86
C GLN A 145 10.36 -15.66 -15.37
N TYR A 146 9.38 -15.80 -14.47
CA TYR A 146 7.96 -15.82 -14.84
C TYR A 146 7.48 -14.51 -15.46
N LEU A 147 8.07 -13.37 -15.09
CA LEU A 147 7.78 -12.07 -15.72
C LEU A 147 8.20 -11.97 -17.19
N VAL A 148 9.24 -12.71 -17.60
CA VAL A 148 9.82 -12.61 -18.95
C VAL A 148 9.21 -13.66 -19.89
N ASP A 149 9.11 -14.91 -19.44
CA ASP A 149 8.85 -16.06 -20.31
C ASP A 149 7.62 -16.91 -19.89
N GLY A 150 7.00 -16.62 -18.74
CA GLY A 150 5.99 -17.48 -18.13
C GLY A 150 4.61 -16.85 -17.92
N PRO A 151 3.60 -17.66 -17.55
CA PRO A 151 2.35 -17.11 -17.04
C PRO A 151 2.62 -16.37 -15.73
N PRO A 152 1.93 -15.25 -15.45
CA PRO A 152 2.17 -14.47 -14.24
C PRO A 152 1.81 -15.29 -12.99
N ILE A 153 2.82 -15.66 -12.21
CA ILE A 153 2.64 -16.36 -10.92
C ILE A 153 2.79 -15.35 -9.79
N PHE A 154 1.84 -15.39 -8.86
CA PHE A 154 1.86 -14.58 -7.65
C PHE A 154 2.82 -15.22 -6.63
N ASP A 155 3.94 -14.56 -6.35
CA ASP A 155 4.86 -14.90 -5.26
C ASP A 155 4.87 -13.79 -4.21
N LEU A 156 4.41 -14.11 -2.99
CA LEU A 156 4.29 -13.15 -1.91
C LEU A 156 5.65 -12.59 -1.45
N ALA A 157 6.70 -13.42 -1.43
CA ALA A 157 8.03 -13.00 -0.99
C ALA A 157 8.65 -12.03 -1.99
N ALA A 158 8.56 -12.34 -3.29
CA ALA A 158 9.07 -11.47 -4.35
C ALA A 158 8.32 -10.11 -4.37
N ILE A 159 6.99 -10.13 -4.28
CA ILE A 159 6.16 -8.92 -4.22
C ILE A 159 6.52 -8.08 -2.98
N SER A 160 6.69 -8.72 -1.82
CA SER A 160 7.07 -8.03 -0.58
C SER A 160 8.46 -7.40 -0.67
N LEU A 161 9.43 -8.06 -1.34
CA LEU A 161 10.75 -7.50 -1.61
C LEU A 161 10.67 -6.27 -2.52
N VAL A 162 9.93 -6.34 -3.63
CA VAL A 162 9.82 -5.25 -4.61
C VAL A 162 9.12 -4.04 -4.01
N TRP A 163 7.94 -4.22 -3.40
CA TRP A 163 7.20 -3.13 -2.79
C TRP A 163 7.84 -2.61 -1.51
N GLY A 164 8.48 -3.49 -0.74
CA GLY A 164 9.32 -3.10 0.39
C GLY A 164 10.48 -2.22 -0.05
N ALA A 165 11.19 -2.59 -1.12
CA ALA A 165 12.28 -1.77 -1.67
C ALA A 165 11.78 -0.43 -2.24
N ALA A 166 10.66 -0.42 -2.96
CA ALA A 166 10.05 0.81 -3.47
C ALA A 166 9.68 1.75 -2.32
N LEU A 167 9.01 1.23 -1.28
CA LEU A 167 8.65 1.99 -0.10
C LEU A 167 9.89 2.49 0.66
N TRP A 168 10.94 1.68 0.76
CA TRP A 168 12.22 2.09 1.37
C TRP A 168 12.79 3.33 0.69
N VAL A 169 12.89 3.31 -0.65
CA VAL A 169 13.45 4.41 -1.42
C VAL A 169 12.60 5.68 -1.23
N ILE A 170 11.28 5.56 -1.30
CA ILE A 170 10.36 6.69 -1.12
C ILE A 170 10.43 7.27 0.29
N ALA A 171 10.41 6.41 1.32
CA ALA A 171 10.42 6.81 2.71
C ALA A 171 11.77 7.44 3.13
N SER A 172 12.88 6.86 2.66
CA SER A 172 14.22 7.41 2.89
C SER A 172 14.45 8.71 2.13
N TRP A 173 13.94 8.83 0.89
CA TRP A 173 13.89 10.08 0.14
C TRP A 173 13.13 11.16 0.92
N ALA A 174 11.95 10.84 1.43
CA ALA A 174 11.13 11.78 2.19
C ALA A 174 11.90 12.30 3.42
N GLY A 175 12.47 11.41 4.23
CA GLY A 175 13.29 11.78 5.38
C GLY A 175 14.51 12.63 5.00
N TRP A 176 15.19 12.27 3.91
CA TRP A 176 16.40 12.95 3.45
C TRP A 176 16.10 14.35 2.89
N VAL A 177 15.14 14.48 1.96
CA VAL A 177 14.75 15.77 1.34
C VAL A 177 14.18 16.72 2.38
N GLN A 178 13.31 16.23 3.27
CA GLN A 178 12.71 17.09 4.30
C GLN A 178 13.78 17.70 5.20
N ARG A 179 14.78 16.91 5.62
CA ARG A 179 15.85 17.41 6.48
C ARG A 179 16.85 18.28 5.73
N ARG A 180 17.25 17.89 4.51
CA ARG A 180 18.34 18.56 3.76
C ARG A 180 17.89 19.84 3.08
N TYR A 181 16.70 19.85 2.47
CA TYR A 181 16.21 20.97 1.66
C TYR A 181 15.03 21.72 2.27
N ARG A 182 14.41 21.19 3.33
CA ARG A 182 13.21 21.78 3.96
C ARG A 182 12.11 22.07 2.93
N ARG A 183 11.88 21.11 2.02
CA ARG A 183 10.83 21.18 0.99
C ARG A 183 9.80 20.06 1.22
N PRO A 184 8.76 20.31 2.03
CA PRO A 184 7.79 19.29 2.44
C PRO A 184 7.07 18.64 1.26
N LEU A 185 6.62 19.44 0.29
CA LEU A 185 5.94 18.93 -0.91
C LEU A 185 6.83 17.96 -1.70
N ALA A 186 8.09 18.33 -1.97
CA ALA A 186 9.03 17.48 -2.69
C ALA A 186 9.40 16.20 -1.92
N SER A 187 9.31 16.23 -0.59
CA SER A 187 9.58 15.05 0.25
C SER A 187 8.46 14.00 0.17
N ILE A 188 7.20 14.44 0.08
CA ILE A 188 6.03 13.54 0.10
C ILE A 188 5.57 13.18 -1.33
N LEU A 189 5.96 13.96 -2.34
CA LEU A 189 5.53 13.77 -3.73
C LEU A 189 5.69 12.33 -4.24
N PRO A 190 6.82 11.62 -4.05
CA PRO A 190 6.93 10.24 -4.53
C PRO A 190 5.98 9.28 -3.82
N ALA A 191 5.74 9.46 -2.52
CA ALA A 191 4.79 8.67 -1.75
C ALA A 191 3.35 8.93 -2.20
N GLY A 192 3.01 10.20 -2.42
CA GLY A 192 1.70 10.60 -2.93
C GLY A 192 1.46 10.08 -4.35
N ALA A 193 2.45 10.17 -5.24
CA ALA A 193 2.36 9.64 -6.59
C ALA A 193 2.13 8.12 -6.58
N LEU A 194 2.91 7.37 -5.80
CA LEU A 194 2.75 5.92 -5.69
C LEU A 194 1.36 5.53 -5.19
N LEU A 195 0.87 6.19 -4.14
CA LEU A 195 -0.44 5.93 -3.56
C LEU A 195 -1.56 6.32 -4.54
N THR A 196 -1.49 7.48 -5.19
CA THR A 196 -2.49 7.93 -6.16
C THR A 196 -2.55 7.02 -7.38
N ILE A 197 -1.40 6.60 -7.92
CA ILE A 197 -1.34 5.66 -9.05
C ILE A 197 -1.99 4.32 -8.64
N GLY A 198 -1.59 3.76 -7.49
CA GLY A 198 -2.16 2.51 -6.99
C GLY A 198 -3.68 2.58 -6.77
N LEU A 199 -4.17 3.66 -6.15
CA LEU A 199 -5.60 3.87 -5.93
C LEU A 199 -6.37 4.08 -7.24
N SER A 200 -5.78 4.79 -8.21
CA SER A 200 -6.43 5.02 -9.52
C SER A 200 -6.62 3.73 -10.30
N TYR A 201 -5.67 2.81 -10.18
CA TYR A 201 -5.72 1.50 -10.86
C TYR A 201 -6.73 0.56 -10.18
N THR A 202 -6.71 0.53 -8.85
CA THR A 202 -7.50 -0.43 -8.04
C THR A 202 -8.90 0.03 -7.69
N LEU A 203 -9.25 1.31 -7.92
CA LEU A 203 -10.51 1.92 -7.50
C LEU A 203 -10.76 1.82 -5.98
N ALA A 204 -9.70 1.56 -5.20
CA ALA A 204 -9.80 1.37 -3.76
C ALA A 204 -10.12 2.68 -3.01
N GLY A 205 -10.54 2.54 -1.76
CA GLY A 205 -10.96 3.65 -0.91
C GLY A 205 -9.89 4.73 -0.77
N THR A 206 -10.21 5.98 -1.13
CA THR A 206 -9.31 7.14 -1.03
C THR A 206 -9.00 7.59 0.40
N ALA A 207 -9.43 6.83 1.41
CA ALA A 207 -9.29 7.19 2.82
C ALA A 207 -7.82 7.37 3.23
N ALA A 208 -6.90 6.61 2.64
CA ALA A 208 -5.47 6.73 2.90
C ALA A 208 -4.95 8.14 2.54
N LEU A 209 -5.46 8.80 1.50
CA LEU A 209 -4.98 10.12 1.08
C LEU A 209 -5.24 11.22 2.13
N LEU A 210 -6.27 11.08 2.96
CA LEU A 210 -6.66 12.10 3.93
C LEU A 210 -5.58 12.39 4.98
N PRO A 211 -5.07 11.40 5.76
CA PRO A 211 -3.98 11.64 6.71
C PRO A 211 -2.70 12.11 6.01
N MET A 212 -2.44 11.68 4.77
CA MET A 212 -1.28 12.16 4.01
C MET A 212 -1.40 13.64 3.67
N ILE A 213 -2.53 14.09 3.12
CA ILE A 213 -2.79 15.49 2.79
C ILE A 213 -2.74 16.33 4.07
N PHE A 214 -3.43 15.90 5.13
CA PHE A 214 -3.41 16.58 6.41
C PHE A 214 -1.98 16.78 6.93
N ALA A 215 -1.20 15.70 7.02
CA ALA A 215 0.17 15.76 7.52
C ALA A 215 1.07 16.62 6.63
N THR A 216 0.87 16.57 5.30
CA THR A 216 1.60 17.40 4.34
C THR A 216 1.33 18.88 4.55
N LEU A 217 0.07 19.29 4.68
CA LEU A 217 -0.31 20.69 4.88
C LEU A 217 0.28 21.25 6.18
N VAL A 218 0.17 20.49 7.28
CA VAL A 218 0.77 20.89 8.56
C VAL A 218 2.29 20.98 8.43
N LEU A 219 2.93 20.03 7.74
CA LEU A 219 4.38 20.03 7.54
C LEU A 219 4.85 21.23 6.70
N VAL A 220 4.11 21.60 5.65
CA VAL A 220 4.36 22.82 4.85
C VAL A 220 4.33 24.05 5.74
N ALA A 221 3.24 24.26 6.45
CA ALA A 221 3.05 25.44 7.30
C ALA A 221 4.09 25.54 8.42
N LEU A 222 4.41 24.42 9.09
CA LEU A 222 5.45 24.42 10.13
C LEU A 222 6.85 24.69 9.58
N THR A 223 7.15 24.22 8.37
CA THR A 223 8.44 24.46 7.73
C THR A 223 8.59 25.93 7.31
N ASP A 224 7.52 26.51 6.78
CA ASP A 224 7.45 27.92 6.40
C ASP A 224 7.56 28.85 7.62
N TYR A 225 6.80 28.56 8.67
CA TYR A 225 6.88 29.27 9.95
C TYR A 225 8.31 29.24 10.53
N ASN A 226 8.96 28.08 10.53
CA ASN A 226 10.35 27.99 11.01
C ASN A 226 11.32 28.81 10.16
N SER A 227 11.09 28.93 8.86
CA SER A 227 11.93 29.76 7.99
C SER A 227 11.74 31.26 8.30
N SER A 228 10.49 31.67 8.56
CA SER A 228 10.14 33.03 8.97
C SER A 228 10.74 33.37 10.33
N GLU A 229 10.64 32.47 11.30
CA GLU A 229 11.21 32.65 12.64
C GLU A 229 12.74 32.83 12.60
N ASN A 230 13.44 32.02 11.82
CA ASN A 230 14.89 32.18 11.64
C ASN A 230 15.23 33.54 11.00
N SER A 231 14.40 34.02 10.06
CA SER A 231 14.57 35.34 9.44
C SER A 231 14.39 36.47 10.45
N TRP A 232 13.36 36.39 11.30
CA TRP A 232 13.09 37.38 12.35
C TRP A 232 14.20 37.43 13.39
N GLN A 233 14.70 36.27 13.82
CA GLN A 233 15.86 36.18 14.72
C GLN A 233 17.11 36.81 14.10
N SER A 234 17.36 36.54 12.81
CA SER A 234 18.51 37.16 12.11
C SER A 234 18.35 38.66 11.91
N SER A 235 17.11 39.17 11.91
CA SER A 235 16.79 40.59 11.79
C SER A 235 16.66 41.31 13.15
N GLY A 236 16.82 40.60 14.27
CA GLY A 236 16.68 41.16 15.61
C GLY A 236 15.26 41.62 15.97
N MET A 237 14.22 41.07 15.31
CA MET A 237 12.84 41.36 15.68
C MET A 237 12.41 40.48 16.85
N ASP A 238 11.93 41.12 17.93
CA ASP A 238 11.32 40.41 19.04
C ASP A 238 9.96 39.83 18.63
N PHE A 239 9.70 38.59 19.05
CA PHE A 239 8.41 37.93 18.87
C PHE A 239 7.99 37.22 20.15
N PRO A 240 6.68 37.15 20.47
CA PRO A 240 6.20 36.46 21.66
C PRO A 240 6.52 34.96 21.65
N GLU A 241 6.95 34.40 22.78
CA GLU A 241 7.26 32.96 22.91
C GLU A 241 6.02 32.06 22.66
N ASP A 242 4.83 32.55 23.00
CA ASP A 242 3.57 31.81 22.85
C ASP A 242 3.05 31.73 21.41
N ILE A 243 3.58 32.56 20.50
CA ILE A 243 3.10 32.64 19.11
C ILE A 243 3.22 31.30 18.37
N ARG A 244 4.22 30.48 18.75
CA ARG A 244 4.42 29.14 18.18
C ARG A 244 3.21 28.23 18.40
N ARG A 245 2.63 28.29 19.60
CA ARG A 245 1.50 27.44 19.97
C ARG A 245 0.23 27.91 19.27
N GLU A 246 0.02 29.22 19.22
CA GLU A 246 -1.10 29.83 18.52
C GLU A 246 -1.07 29.51 17.03
N VAL A 247 0.07 29.69 16.37
CA VAL A 247 0.24 29.33 14.96
C VAL A 247 0.01 27.84 14.74
N ALA A 248 0.53 26.96 15.61
CA ALA A 248 0.29 25.53 15.49
C ALA A 248 -1.21 25.18 15.58
N TYR A 249 -1.96 25.76 16.52
CA TYR A 249 -3.40 25.54 16.65
C TYR A 249 -4.18 26.06 15.43
N VAL A 250 -3.83 27.24 14.92
CA VAL A 250 -4.47 27.81 13.72
C VAL A 250 -4.19 26.92 12.51
N VAL A 251 -2.93 26.52 12.30
CA VAL A 251 -2.51 25.67 11.19
C VAL A 251 -3.20 24.30 11.23
N ILE A 252 -3.23 23.65 12.39
CA ILE A 252 -3.86 22.33 12.55
C ILE A 252 -5.37 22.43 12.28
N THR A 253 -6.03 23.44 12.86
CA THR A 253 -7.47 23.66 12.66
C THR A 253 -7.76 23.95 11.19
N MET A 254 -7.01 24.84 10.55
CA MET A 254 -7.20 25.19 9.14
C MET A 254 -6.94 24.00 8.21
N ALA A 255 -5.89 23.21 8.46
CA ALA A 255 -5.61 21.99 7.70
C ALA A 255 -6.73 20.95 7.87
N ALA A 256 -7.24 20.77 9.09
CA ALA A 256 -8.37 19.87 9.36
C ALA A 256 -9.64 20.35 8.64
N SER A 257 -9.97 21.64 8.72
CA SER A 257 -11.12 22.23 8.02
C SER A 257 -11.03 22.06 6.51
N LEU A 258 -9.84 22.24 5.92
CA LEU A 258 -9.62 22.03 4.49
C LEU A 258 -9.83 20.56 4.09
N VAL A 259 -9.32 19.62 4.89
CA VAL A 259 -9.50 18.18 4.64
C VAL A 259 -10.97 17.78 4.78
N VAL A 260 -11.69 18.29 5.79
CA VAL A 260 -13.12 18.06 5.96
C VAL A 260 -13.92 18.65 4.80
N ALA A 261 -13.60 19.88 4.39
CA ALA A 261 -14.21 20.50 3.21
C ALA A 261 -13.97 19.67 1.95
N ALA A 262 -12.76 19.14 1.75
CA ALA A 262 -12.43 18.27 0.62
C ALA A 262 -13.21 16.93 0.63
N VAL A 263 -13.57 16.42 1.82
CA VAL A 263 -14.42 15.22 1.95
C VAL A 263 -15.89 15.54 1.63
N ILE A 264 -16.39 16.70 2.06
CA ILE A 264 -17.79 17.12 1.90
C ILE A 264 -18.08 17.62 0.49
N MET A 265 -17.09 18.24 -0.18
CA MET A 265 -17.26 18.78 -1.52
C MET A 265 -17.66 17.64 -2.48
N PRO A 266 -18.82 17.74 -3.17
CA PRO A 266 -19.22 16.75 -4.16
C PRO A 266 -18.09 16.61 -5.18
N ARG A 267 -17.56 15.40 -5.33
CA ARG A 267 -16.55 15.09 -6.36
C ARG A 267 -17.18 15.36 -7.72
N LEU A 268 -17.02 16.59 -8.24
CA LEU A 268 -17.49 16.96 -9.57
C LEU A 268 -16.94 15.94 -10.57
N SER A 269 -17.83 15.37 -11.37
CA SER A 269 -17.73 14.05 -12.01
C SER A 269 -16.32 13.68 -12.49
N ILE A 270 -15.68 12.80 -11.72
CA ILE A 270 -14.39 12.15 -12.03
C ILE A 270 -14.46 11.34 -13.34
N SER A 271 -15.66 11.01 -13.82
CA SER A 271 -15.87 10.27 -15.07
C SER A 271 -15.12 10.90 -16.25
N LYS A 272 -15.19 12.22 -16.46
CA LYS A 272 -14.55 12.88 -17.61
C LYS A 272 -13.01 12.84 -17.57
N ILE A 273 -12.42 12.89 -16.37
CA ILE A 273 -10.95 12.84 -16.19
C ILE A 273 -10.47 11.38 -16.33
N VAL A 274 -11.24 10.44 -15.80
CA VAL A 274 -10.97 9.00 -15.93
C VAL A 274 -11.12 8.54 -17.38
N ASP A 275 -12.10 9.04 -18.12
CA ASP A 275 -12.29 8.69 -19.53
C ASP A 275 -11.15 9.24 -20.41
N SER A 276 -10.65 10.44 -20.09
CA SER A 276 -9.51 11.05 -20.79
C SER A 276 -8.19 10.34 -20.48
N ALA A 277 -7.97 9.95 -19.21
CA ALA A 277 -6.80 9.16 -18.82
C ALA A 277 -6.88 7.74 -19.38
N ARG A 278 -8.07 7.13 -19.44
CA ARG A 278 -8.28 5.82 -20.07
C ARG A 278 -7.96 5.86 -21.55
N GLN A 279 -8.46 6.83 -22.33
CA GLN A 279 -8.15 6.92 -23.76
C GLN A 279 -6.63 7.01 -24.08
N LEU A 280 -5.84 7.62 -23.21
CA LEU A 280 -4.38 7.72 -23.37
C LEU A 280 -3.62 6.44 -22.98
N THR A 281 -4.22 5.58 -22.14
CA THR A 281 -3.51 4.44 -21.51
C THR A 281 -4.10 3.08 -21.87
N GLN A 282 -5.30 3.03 -22.48
CA GLN A 282 -6.04 1.80 -22.79
C GLN A 282 -5.29 0.79 -23.66
N PRO A 283 -4.62 1.19 -24.78
CA PRO A 283 -3.90 0.21 -25.59
C PRO A 283 -2.66 -0.36 -24.90
N GLN A 284 -2.14 0.28 -23.84
CA GLN A 284 -0.97 -0.20 -23.09
C GLN A 284 -1.35 -1.04 -21.85
N ILE A 285 -2.58 -0.90 -21.35
CA ILE A 285 -3.03 -1.62 -20.14
C ILE A 285 -3.50 -3.04 -20.45
N GLU A 286 -4.13 -3.29 -21.60
CA GLU A 286 -4.58 -4.64 -22.00
C GLU A 286 -3.38 -5.58 -22.23
N ASP A 287 -2.31 -5.09 -22.88
CA ASP A 287 -1.07 -5.85 -23.07
C ASP A 287 -0.28 -6.05 -21.76
N ALA A 288 -0.46 -5.16 -20.77
CA ALA A 288 0.26 -5.18 -19.49
C ALA A 288 -0.52 -5.81 -18.32
N GLN A 289 -1.79 -6.18 -18.50
CA GLN A 289 -2.62 -6.83 -17.46
C GLN A 289 -1.94 -8.03 -16.78
N PRO A 290 -1.41 -9.04 -17.50
CA PRO A 290 -0.74 -10.18 -16.87
C PRO A 290 0.49 -9.74 -16.06
N LEU A 291 1.23 -8.75 -16.56
CA LEU A 291 2.38 -8.17 -15.86
C LEU A 291 1.95 -7.49 -14.56
N ILE A 292 0.88 -6.68 -14.59
CA ILE A 292 0.39 -5.92 -13.43
C ILE A 292 -0.19 -6.85 -12.35
N GLU A 293 -0.90 -7.91 -12.74
CA GLU A 293 -1.39 -8.94 -11.83
C GLU A 293 -0.25 -9.66 -11.10
N SER A 294 0.89 -9.89 -11.78
CA SER A 294 2.09 -10.49 -11.16
C SER A 294 2.71 -9.64 -10.05
N PHE A 295 2.47 -8.33 -10.06
CA PHE A 295 2.87 -7.41 -8.99
C PHE A 295 1.87 -7.38 -7.81
N GLY A 296 0.82 -8.21 -7.86
CA GLY A 296 -0.22 -8.29 -6.84
C GLY A 296 -1.22 -7.13 -6.88
N LEU A 297 -1.19 -6.30 -7.93
CA LEU A 297 -2.12 -5.21 -8.16
C LEU A 297 -3.37 -5.77 -8.84
N MET A 298 -4.41 -6.05 -8.05
CA MET A 298 -5.72 -6.36 -8.63
C MET A 298 -6.45 -5.06 -8.91
N GLN A 299 -6.78 -4.80 -10.17
CA GLN A 299 -7.91 -3.93 -10.44
C GLN A 299 -9.08 -4.58 -9.70
N GLN A 300 -9.73 -3.88 -8.75
CA GLN A 300 -11.06 -4.30 -8.33
C GLN A 300 -11.97 -4.10 -9.54
N GLY A 301 -11.89 -5.02 -10.48
CA GLY A 301 -12.99 -5.37 -11.33
C GLY A 301 -14.18 -5.58 -10.40
N ILE A 302 -15.31 -5.06 -10.83
CA ILE A 302 -16.62 -5.35 -10.26
C ILE A 302 -16.60 -6.82 -9.85
N THR A 303 -16.59 -7.07 -8.54
CA THR A 303 -16.27 -8.34 -7.88
C THR A 303 -16.62 -9.57 -8.74
N GLU A 304 -15.64 -10.18 -9.41
CA GLU A 304 -15.76 -11.59 -9.81
C GLU A 304 -15.53 -12.44 -8.56
N GLY A 305 -16.61 -12.57 -7.80
CA GLY A 305 -16.64 -13.22 -6.50
C GLY A 305 -18.08 -13.35 -6.04
N GLY A 306 -18.85 -14.12 -6.80
CA GLY A 306 -20.25 -14.43 -6.55
C GLY A 306 -21.20 -13.51 -7.32
N ILE A 307 -22.18 -14.13 -7.98
CA ILE A 307 -23.35 -13.53 -8.65
C ILE A 307 -24.28 -12.82 -7.62
N GLY A 308 -23.73 -12.22 -6.56
CA GLY A 308 -24.45 -11.69 -5.40
C GLY A 308 -23.85 -10.44 -4.77
N LYS A 309 -22.73 -9.89 -5.29
CA LYS A 309 -22.17 -8.61 -4.80
C LYS A 309 -21.72 -7.69 -5.94
N VAL A 310 -22.65 -7.37 -6.83
CA VAL A 310 -22.56 -6.12 -7.61
C VAL A 310 -22.73 -4.97 -6.62
N SER A 311 -21.69 -4.14 -6.49
CA SER A 311 -21.72 -2.93 -5.66
C SER A 311 -22.94 -2.09 -6.00
N LEU A 312 -23.84 -1.96 -5.03
CA LEU A 312 -25.06 -1.15 -5.01
C LEU A 312 -24.76 0.36 -4.92
N THR A 313 -23.82 0.83 -5.74
CA THR A 313 -23.56 2.26 -5.96
C THR A 313 -24.48 2.78 -7.07
N GLY A 314 -25.68 3.17 -6.65
CA GLY A 314 -26.55 4.19 -7.26
C GLY A 314 -26.53 4.34 -8.79
N GLY A 315 -27.26 3.48 -9.48
CA GLY A 315 -27.69 3.69 -10.86
C GLY A 315 -27.85 2.37 -11.60
N LEU A 316 -29.08 1.95 -11.88
CA LEU A 316 -29.32 0.92 -12.89
C LEU A 316 -28.82 1.45 -14.24
N PRO A 317 -28.23 0.61 -15.12
CA PRO A 317 -28.26 0.86 -16.54
C PRO A 317 -29.71 1.18 -16.93
N ARG A 318 -29.93 2.30 -17.62
CA ARG A 318 -31.27 2.79 -18.00
C ARG A 318 -32.02 1.86 -18.98
N SER A 319 -31.40 0.74 -19.37
CA SER A 319 -31.94 -0.30 -20.23
C SER A 319 -33.18 -1.03 -19.68
N HIS A 320 -33.50 -0.87 -18.40
CA HIS A 320 -34.70 -1.46 -17.78
C HIS A 320 -35.79 -0.42 -17.45
N LEU A 321 -35.67 0.81 -17.95
CA LEU A 321 -36.84 1.70 -18.05
C LEU A 321 -37.75 1.15 -19.15
N LEU A 322 -38.98 0.79 -18.78
CA LEU A 322 -40.07 0.56 -19.73
C LEU A 322 -40.24 1.82 -20.60
N GLY A 323 -39.64 1.81 -21.79
CA GLY A 323 -39.71 2.92 -22.75
C GLY A 323 -38.45 3.18 -23.57
N THR A 324 -37.28 2.66 -23.20
CA THR A 324 -36.04 2.82 -23.99
C THR A 324 -35.47 1.45 -24.33
N GLY A 325 -35.42 1.13 -25.63
CA GLY A 325 -34.98 -0.16 -26.16
C GLY A 325 -33.54 -0.55 -25.78
N PRO A 326 -33.13 -1.80 -26.05
CA PRO A 326 -31.85 -2.34 -25.61
C PRO A 326 -30.68 -1.56 -26.22
N GLU A 327 -29.70 -1.20 -25.39
CA GLU A 327 -28.40 -0.73 -25.87
C GLU A 327 -27.68 -1.93 -26.51
N LEU A 328 -27.61 -1.94 -27.85
CA LEU A 328 -26.95 -2.98 -28.62
C LEU A 328 -25.43 -2.85 -28.46
N SER A 329 -24.83 -3.74 -27.68
CA SER A 329 -23.38 -3.88 -27.52
C SER A 329 -22.98 -5.29 -27.95
N GLU A 330 -21.95 -5.40 -28.79
CA GLU A 330 -21.41 -6.69 -29.27
C GLU A 330 -20.37 -7.30 -28.32
N LYS A 331 -20.16 -6.70 -27.14
CA LYS A 331 -19.24 -7.22 -26.13
C LYS A 331 -19.71 -8.59 -25.60
N VAL A 332 -18.85 -9.60 -25.72
CA VAL A 332 -19.10 -10.96 -25.20
C VAL A 332 -19.25 -10.92 -23.67
N VAL A 333 -20.37 -11.44 -23.15
CA VAL A 333 -20.69 -11.44 -21.70
C VAL A 333 -20.47 -12.81 -21.07
N MET A 334 -20.68 -13.89 -21.80
CA MET A 334 -20.54 -15.27 -21.31
C MET A 334 -20.43 -16.24 -22.49
N THR A 335 -19.58 -17.25 -22.37
CA THR A 335 -19.53 -18.40 -23.28
C THR A 335 -19.91 -19.64 -22.50
N VAL A 336 -20.87 -20.42 -22.99
CA VAL A 336 -21.39 -21.62 -22.30
C VAL A 336 -21.12 -22.86 -23.15
N GLN A 337 -20.59 -23.90 -22.52
CA GLN A 337 -20.43 -25.22 -23.13
C GLN A 337 -21.40 -26.20 -22.46
N ILE A 338 -22.35 -26.72 -23.23
CA ILE A 338 -23.35 -27.68 -22.73
C ILE A 338 -22.85 -29.10 -22.98
N SER A 339 -22.62 -29.85 -21.91
CA SER A 339 -22.22 -31.26 -21.98
C SER A 339 -23.41 -32.10 -22.45
N GLY A 340 -23.36 -32.60 -23.69
CA GLY A 340 -24.44 -33.38 -24.31
C GLY A 340 -24.89 -32.89 -25.70
N GLY A 341 -24.40 -31.72 -26.13
CA GLY A 341 -24.79 -31.10 -27.41
C GLY A 341 -26.20 -30.47 -27.35
N LEU A 342 -26.49 -29.56 -28.29
CA LEU A 342 -27.86 -29.12 -28.51
C LEU A 342 -28.62 -30.21 -29.29
N PRO A 343 -29.91 -30.45 -29.03
CA PRO A 343 -30.70 -31.40 -29.83
C PRO A 343 -30.61 -31.01 -31.32
N ALA A 344 -30.18 -31.94 -32.17
CA ALA A 344 -29.93 -31.69 -33.58
C ALA A 344 -31.26 -31.60 -34.36
N GLY A 345 -31.51 -30.45 -34.98
CA GLY A 345 -32.67 -30.16 -35.83
C GLY A 345 -32.98 -28.67 -35.82
N GLU A 346 -33.59 -28.13 -36.88
CA GLU A 346 -34.02 -26.72 -36.92
C GLU A 346 -35.02 -26.37 -35.79
N GLU A 347 -35.62 -27.38 -35.15
CA GLU A 347 -36.48 -27.25 -33.97
C GLU A 347 -35.71 -27.21 -32.63
N GLY A 348 -34.40 -27.50 -32.62
CA GLY A 348 -33.56 -27.51 -31.41
C GLY A 348 -33.33 -26.12 -30.80
N TYR A 349 -33.44 -25.06 -31.61
CA TYR A 349 -33.38 -23.67 -31.14
C TYR A 349 -34.66 -23.21 -30.42
N LEU A 350 -35.79 -23.87 -30.65
CA LEU A 350 -37.08 -23.54 -30.03
C LEU A 350 -37.39 -24.38 -28.78
N ALA A 351 -36.68 -25.49 -28.56
CA ALA A 351 -37.03 -26.46 -27.53
C ALA A 351 -36.50 -26.15 -26.12
N LEU A 352 -35.56 -25.20 -25.97
CA LEU A 352 -34.99 -24.85 -24.66
C LEU A 352 -35.07 -23.34 -24.43
N PRO A 353 -35.95 -22.85 -23.54
CA PRO A 353 -35.93 -21.45 -23.12
C PRO A 353 -34.65 -21.17 -22.32
N LEU A 354 -33.60 -20.70 -22.99
CA LEU A 354 -32.32 -20.35 -22.38
C LEU A 354 -32.42 -18.99 -21.68
N TYR A 355 -32.95 -18.99 -20.46
CA TYR A 355 -32.98 -17.82 -19.58
C TYR A 355 -31.80 -17.85 -18.60
N TRP A 356 -30.77 -17.05 -18.89
CA TRP A 356 -29.64 -16.83 -17.99
C TRP A 356 -30.01 -15.83 -16.89
N ARG A 357 -30.70 -16.29 -15.84
CA ARG A 357 -31.11 -15.44 -14.73
C ARG A 357 -29.90 -14.98 -13.91
N SER A 358 -29.68 -13.67 -13.84
CA SER A 358 -28.62 -13.07 -13.01
C SER A 358 -29.11 -12.72 -11.60
N LEU A 359 -30.07 -11.81 -11.48
CA LEU A 359 -30.57 -11.27 -10.20
C LEU A 359 -32.10 -11.22 -10.18
N VAL A 360 -32.67 -11.24 -8.97
CA VAL A 360 -34.11 -11.04 -8.73
C VAL A 360 -34.30 -9.72 -7.99
N TYR A 361 -35.16 -8.86 -8.51
CA TYR A 361 -35.54 -7.61 -7.86
C TYR A 361 -36.92 -7.76 -7.22
N ASP A 362 -36.98 -7.66 -5.90
CA ASP A 362 -38.15 -7.97 -5.08
C ASP A 362 -38.75 -6.73 -4.39
N ARG A 363 -38.04 -5.60 -4.36
CA ARG A 363 -38.51 -4.38 -3.66
C ARG A 363 -38.62 -3.17 -4.57
N TYR A 364 -39.83 -2.62 -4.72
CA TYR A 364 -40.05 -1.35 -5.41
C TYR A 364 -39.93 -0.16 -4.44
N THR A 365 -39.10 0.83 -4.79
CA THR A 365 -38.75 1.97 -3.91
C THR A 365 -39.33 3.31 -4.37
N GLY A 366 -40.27 3.30 -5.32
CA GLY A 366 -40.86 4.53 -5.91
C GLY A 366 -39.98 5.21 -6.97
N SER A 367 -38.65 5.00 -6.93
CA SER A 367 -37.70 5.47 -7.95
C SER A 367 -37.04 4.33 -8.75
N GLY A 368 -37.36 3.08 -8.43
CA GLY A 368 -36.82 1.90 -9.09
C GLY A 368 -36.95 0.62 -8.27
N TRP A 369 -36.51 -0.48 -8.85
CA TRP A 369 -36.48 -1.81 -8.24
C TRP A 369 -35.13 -2.09 -7.57
N LYS A 370 -35.15 -2.73 -6.40
CA LYS A 370 -33.98 -3.19 -5.65
C LYS A 370 -34.10 -4.68 -5.33
N SER A 371 -32.95 -5.33 -5.16
CA SER A 371 -32.83 -6.72 -4.71
C SER A 371 -32.49 -6.75 -3.22
N SER A 372 -33.21 -7.55 -2.44
CA SER A 372 -32.89 -7.83 -1.03
C SER A 372 -31.68 -8.77 -0.90
N ASP A 373 -31.06 -8.78 0.28
CA ASP A 373 -29.92 -9.66 0.56
C ASP A 373 -30.26 -11.13 0.35
N ILE A 374 -29.37 -11.86 -0.33
CA ILE A 374 -29.55 -13.28 -0.65
C ILE A 374 -28.98 -14.11 0.51
N ALA A 375 -29.80 -15.01 1.06
CA ALA A 375 -29.36 -16.05 1.98
C ALA A 375 -29.35 -17.41 1.24
N THR A 376 -28.21 -18.09 1.22
CA THR A 376 -28.12 -19.46 0.71
C THR A 376 -28.45 -20.44 1.83
N ARG A 377 -29.43 -21.31 1.60
CA ARG A 377 -29.78 -22.40 2.53
C ARG A 377 -29.69 -23.72 1.80
N PHE A 378 -29.00 -24.69 2.41
CA PHE A 378 -28.94 -26.05 1.94
C PHE A 378 -30.05 -26.85 2.60
N TYR A 379 -30.71 -27.71 1.83
CA TYR A 379 -31.78 -28.58 2.29
C TYR A 379 -31.38 -30.02 2.01
N GLU A 380 -31.67 -30.93 2.93
CA GLU A 380 -31.50 -32.35 2.68
C GLU A 380 -32.66 -32.92 1.84
N PRO A 381 -32.46 -34.03 1.11
CA PRO A 381 -33.54 -34.65 0.34
C PRO A 381 -34.75 -34.98 1.22
N GLY A 382 -35.89 -34.34 0.94
CA GLY A 382 -37.14 -34.53 1.69
C GLY A 382 -37.48 -33.42 2.71
N GLU A 383 -36.59 -32.45 2.92
CA GLU A 383 -36.85 -31.30 3.79
C GLU A 383 -37.74 -30.26 3.10
N GLN A 384 -38.77 -29.75 3.81
CA GLN A 384 -39.66 -28.71 3.26
C GLN A 384 -38.94 -27.35 3.19
N ALA A 385 -38.83 -26.80 1.97
CA ALA A 385 -38.10 -25.56 1.71
C ALA A 385 -38.75 -24.29 2.28
N PHE A 386 -40.06 -24.30 2.47
CA PHE A 386 -40.86 -23.18 2.96
C PHE A 386 -42.04 -23.71 3.79
N SER A 387 -42.24 -23.18 4.99
CA SER A 387 -43.49 -23.32 5.73
C SER A 387 -44.30 -22.04 5.46
N PRO A 388 -45.60 -22.15 5.10
CA PRO A 388 -46.42 -21.00 4.68
C PRO A 388 -46.60 -19.94 5.77
#